data_AF-A0A957D8U9-F1
#
_entry.id   AF-A0A957D8U9-F1
#
_cell.length_a   1.000
_cell.length_b   1.000
_cell.length_c   1.000
_cell.angle_alpha   90.00
_cell.angle_beta   90.00
_cell.angle_gamma   90.00
#
_symmetry.space_group_name_H-M   'P 1'
#
loop_
_entity.id
_entity.type
_entity.pdbx_description
1 polymer ?
#
loop_
_entity_poly.entity_id
_entity_poly.type
_entity_poly.pdbx_seq_one_letter_code
_entity_poly.pdbx_strand_id
1 'polypeptide(L)'
;MEQVDLLILNASQVCVIPSEHGGPQRGSGLGELGLVENGAVAVKNGRIHHTGPTTDLQTRYTAVQTIDANGRAVIPGFVDPHTHLPWFGDRAHEFEMRLAGASYMEIMAAGGGIMNTVRQARQASIDDLVADNLPRLQRMLAHGTTSTEAKTGYGLDTATEIKLLDAMLALHAVQPVEITPTFLPAHAVPAEYQGRTNEYVDLVINDMLPAGAEWMTQHHIQLFFDVFCEAGVFDVPQTRRMMETAVTLGYRLKIHADEFEGLGGTKLAVELGAVS
;
A
#
# COMPACT_ATOMS: atom_id res chain seq x y z
N MET A 1 17.08 38.03 0.83
CA MET A 1 16.65 36.69 0.34
C MET A 1 16.83 35.71 1.47
N GLU A 2 15.82 34.89 1.74
CA GLU A 2 15.90 33.81 2.72
C GLU A 2 16.72 32.63 2.14
N GLN A 3 17.45 31.90 2.98
CA GLN A 3 18.19 30.70 2.54
C GLN A 3 17.33 29.44 2.72
N VAL A 4 17.29 28.60 1.69
CA VAL A 4 16.61 27.29 1.67
C VAL A 4 17.59 26.18 1.26
N ASP A 5 17.19 24.91 1.37
CA ASP A 5 18.08 23.78 1.08
C ASP A 5 18.20 23.57 -0.44
N LEU A 6 17.05 23.54 -1.12
CA LEU A 6 16.95 23.27 -2.54
C LEU A 6 16.00 24.26 -3.23
N LEU A 7 16.43 24.77 -4.38
CA LEU A 7 15.57 25.42 -5.36
C LEU A 7 15.52 24.60 -6.65
N ILE A 8 14.32 24.30 -7.12
CA ILE A 8 14.08 23.77 -8.47
C ILE A 8 13.48 24.91 -9.28
N LEU A 9 14.13 25.30 -10.37
CA LEU A 9 13.77 26.47 -11.17
C LEU A 9 13.46 26.08 -12.63
N ASN A 10 12.84 26.99 -13.37
CA ASN A 10 12.61 26.88 -14.81
C ASN A 10 11.82 25.60 -15.21
N ALA A 11 10.89 25.14 -14.37
CA ALA A 11 9.95 24.11 -14.80
C ALA A 11 8.97 24.72 -15.80
N SER A 12 8.58 24.00 -16.86
CA SER A 12 7.49 24.48 -17.72
C SER A 12 6.21 24.62 -16.91
N GLN A 13 5.95 23.64 -16.06
CA GLN A 13 4.85 23.61 -15.11
C GLN A 13 5.28 22.91 -13.82
N VAL A 14 4.84 23.44 -12.67
CA VAL A 14 4.85 22.74 -11.38
C VAL A 14 3.41 22.34 -11.06
N CYS A 15 3.19 21.05 -10.80
CA CYS A 15 1.90 20.53 -10.37
C CYS A 15 1.86 20.45 -8.83
N VAL A 16 0.86 21.09 -8.20
CA VAL A 16 0.79 21.19 -6.73
C VAL A 16 -0.33 20.35 -6.11
N ILE A 17 -1.28 19.84 -6.92
CA ILE A 17 -2.42 19.00 -6.50
C ILE A 17 -3.12 19.58 -5.26
N PRO A 18 -3.91 20.67 -5.41
CA PRO A 18 -4.60 21.28 -4.28
C PRO A 18 -5.60 20.31 -3.64
N SER A 19 -5.64 20.29 -2.30
CA SER A 19 -6.67 19.56 -1.57
C SER A 19 -8.04 20.21 -1.75
N GLU A 20 -9.09 19.41 -1.90
CA GLU A 20 -10.48 19.90 -1.90
C GLU A 20 -10.95 20.01 -0.45
N HIS A 21 -11.18 21.23 0.04
CA HIS A 21 -11.58 21.51 1.43
C HIS A 21 -10.65 20.88 2.50
N GLY A 22 -9.36 20.75 2.21
CA GLY A 22 -8.39 20.08 3.08
C GLY A 22 -8.43 18.55 3.04
N GLY A 23 -9.19 17.96 2.12
CA GLY A 23 -9.33 16.53 1.90
C GLY A 23 -9.07 16.10 0.46
N PRO A 24 -9.39 14.83 0.12
CA PRO A 24 -9.20 14.31 -1.23
C PRO A 24 -10.16 15.00 -2.20
N GLN A 25 -9.70 15.20 -3.44
CA GLN A 25 -10.55 15.65 -4.54
C GLN A 25 -11.62 14.59 -4.85
N ARG A 26 -12.87 15.02 -5.09
CA ARG A 26 -14.02 14.15 -5.37
C ARG A 26 -14.92 14.78 -6.46
N GLY A 27 -15.71 13.93 -7.12
CA GLY A 27 -16.71 14.39 -8.09
C GLY A 27 -16.09 15.27 -9.19
N SER A 28 -16.60 16.49 -9.35
CA SER A 28 -16.10 17.44 -10.35
C SER A 28 -14.73 18.03 -10.05
N GLY A 29 -14.24 17.95 -8.81
CA GLY A 29 -12.90 18.42 -8.42
C GLY A 29 -11.78 17.44 -8.77
N LEU A 30 -12.11 16.22 -9.21
CA LEU A 30 -11.12 15.23 -9.62
C LEU A 30 -10.30 15.73 -10.81
N GLY A 31 -8.98 15.72 -10.67
CA GLY A 31 -8.06 16.09 -11.73
C GLY A 31 -7.68 17.57 -11.73
N GLU A 32 -8.03 18.32 -10.68
CA GLU A 32 -7.50 19.67 -10.49
C GLU A 32 -6.00 19.60 -10.16
N LEU A 33 -5.16 19.95 -11.14
CA LEU A 33 -3.70 19.81 -11.02
C LEU A 33 -3.01 20.99 -10.30
N GLY A 34 -3.69 22.14 -10.20
CA GLY A 34 -3.12 23.37 -9.65
C GLY A 34 -1.82 23.78 -10.33
N LEU A 35 -1.82 23.88 -11.66
CA LEU A 35 -0.60 24.13 -12.44
C LEU A 35 -0.05 25.54 -12.20
N VAL A 36 1.27 25.61 -11.97
CA VAL A 36 2.04 26.85 -11.93
C VAL A 36 2.95 26.88 -13.15
N GLU A 37 2.58 27.69 -14.14
CA GLU A 37 3.36 27.91 -15.36
C GLU A 37 4.69 28.60 -15.07
N ASN A 38 5.75 28.22 -15.77
CA ASN A 38 7.12 28.68 -15.53
C ASN A 38 7.52 28.57 -14.05
N GLY A 39 7.05 27.51 -13.40
CA GLY A 39 7.09 27.35 -11.96
C GLY A 39 8.44 26.95 -11.39
N ALA A 40 8.53 27.07 -10.08
CA ALA A 40 9.66 26.71 -9.25
C ALA A 40 9.19 26.16 -7.91
N VAL A 41 10.08 25.42 -7.23
CA VAL A 41 9.87 24.84 -5.91
C VAL A 41 11.03 25.22 -4.99
N ALA A 42 10.72 25.76 -3.81
CA ALA A 42 11.67 25.99 -2.73
C ALA A 42 11.44 24.94 -1.64
N VAL A 43 12.50 24.26 -1.21
CA VAL A 43 12.48 23.20 -0.19
C VAL A 43 13.34 23.60 1.00
N LYS A 44 12.80 23.47 2.21
CA LYS A 44 13.47 23.77 3.47
C LYS A 44 13.14 22.71 4.51
N ASN A 45 14.16 22.20 5.19
CA ASN A 45 14.10 21.11 6.15
C ASN A 45 13.33 19.88 5.62
N GLY A 46 13.61 19.50 4.37
CA GLY A 46 12.98 18.34 3.71
C GLY A 46 11.48 18.54 3.38
N ARG A 47 10.95 19.76 3.49
CA ARG A 47 9.54 20.08 3.19
C ARG A 47 9.45 21.14 2.11
N ILE A 48 8.39 21.08 1.30
CA ILE A 48 8.05 22.16 0.38
C ILE A 48 7.77 23.41 1.21
N HIS A 49 8.59 24.44 1.02
CA HIS A 49 8.46 25.73 1.69
C HIS A 49 7.61 26.70 0.86
N HIS A 50 7.76 26.69 -0.47
CA HIS A 50 6.98 27.53 -1.38
C HIS A 50 6.99 26.95 -2.80
N THR A 51 5.89 27.10 -3.52
CA THR A 51 5.79 26.92 -4.97
C THR A 51 5.28 28.20 -5.62
N GLY A 52 5.79 28.55 -6.80
CA GLY A 52 5.35 29.75 -7.51
C GLY A 52 6.14 29.98 -8.80
N PRO A 53 5.92 31.10 -9.51
CA PRO A 53 6.71 31.43 -10.68
C PRO A 53 8.21 31.50 -10.36
N THR A 54 9.04 31.07 -11.31
CA THR A 54 10.51 31.04 -11.14
C THR A 54 11.06 32.42 -10.77
N THR A 55 10.60 33.47 -11.45
CA THR A 55 11.01 34.86 -11.19
C THR A 55 10.77 35.27 -9.74
N ASP A 56 9.67 34.80 -9.16
CA ASP A 56 9.27 35.18 -7.82
C ASP A 56 10.09 34.41 -6.78
N LEU A 57 10.39 33.13 -7.02
CA LEU A 57 11.22 32.35 -6.08
C LEU A 57 12.68 32.81 -6.11
N GLN A 58 13.23 33.16 -7.29
CA GLN A 58 14.59 33.65 -7.44
C GLN A 58 14.86 34.97 -6.71
N THR A 59 13.84 35.85 -6.59
CA THR A 59 13.99 37.13 -5.89
C THR A 59 13.81 37.00 -4.37
N ARG A 60 13.15 35.93 -3.92
CA ARG A 60 12.83 35.69 -2.50
C ARG A 60 13.85 34.80 -1.82
N TYR A 61 14.40 33.81 -2.52
CA TYR A 61 15.21 32.75 -1.93
C TYR A 61 16.59 32.61 -2.58
N THR A 62 17.55 32.17 -1.76
CA THR A 62 18.84 31.60 -2.17
C THR A 62 18.90 30.15 -1.69
N ALA A 63 19.63 29.26 -2.36
CA ALA A 63 19.67 27.85 -1.98
C ALA A 63 21.09 27.28 -1.88
N VAL A 64 21.23 26.27 -1.03
CA VAL A 64 22.47 25.46 -0.97
C VAL A 64 22.65 24.68 -2.27
N GLN A 65 21.56 24.11 -2.79
CA GLN A 65 21.53 23.44 -4.08
C GLN A 65 20.48 24.07 -4.99
N THR A 66 20.82 24.25 -6.26
CA THR A 66 19.86 24.69 -7.29
C THR A 66 19.82 23.65 -8.42
N ILE A 67 18.62 23.29 -8.85
CA ILE A 67 18.36 22.40 -9.98
C ILE A 67 17.60 23.19 -11.04
N ASP A 68 18.08 23.16 -12.27
CA ASP A 68 17.36 23.67 -13.43
C ASP A 68 16.53 22.54 -14.06
N ALA A 69 15.20 22.67 -14.03
CA ALA A 69 14.30 21.69 -14.64
C ALA A 69 14.37 21.70 -16.18
N ASN A 70 14.97 22.73 -16.80
CA ASN A 70 15.15 22.91 -18.23
C ASN A 70 13.83 22.75 -19.00
N GLY A 71 12.76 23.40 -18.53
CA GLY A 71 11.44 23.35 -19.16
C GLY A 71 10.69 22.02 -19.01
N ARG A 72 11.18 21.09 -18.18
CA ARG A 72 10.42 19.87 -17.82
C ARG A 72 9.32 20.18 -16.80
N ALA A 73 8.33 19.30 -16.73
CA ALA A 73 7.35 19.34 -15.67
C ALA A 73 7.96 18.86 -14.34
N VAL A 74 7.56 19.50 -13.25
CA VAL A 74 7.83 19.03 -11.88
C VAL A 74 6.50 18.62 -11.28
N ILE A 75 6.39 17.34 -10.92
CA ILE A 75 5.16 16.74 -10.37
C ILE A 75 5.48 16.10 -9.02
N PRO A 76 4.48 15.94 -8.13
CA PRO A 76 4.66 15.16 -6.91
C PRO A 76 5.09 13.72 -7.25
N GLY A 77 5.83 13.09 -6.34
CA GLY A 77 6.08 11.66 -6.44
C GLY A 77 4.75 10.89 -6.39
N PHE A 78 4.68 9.77 -7.12
CA PHE A 78 3.46 8.98 -7.18
C PHE A 78 3.25 8.24 -5.87
N VAL A 79 1.97 8.07 -5.55
CA VAL A 79 1.49 7.23 -4.45
C VAL A 79 0.87 5.99 -5.07
N ASP A 80 1.40 4.82 -4.73
CA ASP A 80 0.79 3.53 -5.08
C ASP A 80 -0.04 3.04 -3.88
N PRO A 81 -1.37 3.24 -3.86
CA PRO A 81 -2.17 3.10 -2.65
C PRO A 81 -2.58 1.66 -2.34
N HIS A 82 -2.14 0.68 -3.15
CA HIS A 82 -2.56 -0.71 -3.01
C HIS A 82 -1.54 -1.69 -3.60
N THR A 83 -0.73 -2.34 -2.75
CA THR A 83 0.18 -3.41 -3.20
C THR A 83 0.22 -4.60 -2.25
N HIS A 84 0.58 -5.78 -2.76
CA HIS A 84 0.81 -6.99 -1.96
C HIS A 84 2.30 -7.26 -1.75
N LEU A 85 3.07 -6.23 -1.40
CA LEU A 85 4.47 -6.35 -0.99
C LEU A 85 4.53 -6.44 0.55
N PRO A 86 5.34 -7.33 1.17
CA PRO A 86 6.26 -8.28 0.56
C PRO A 86 5.64 -9.65 0.28
N TRP A 87 6.11 -10.30 -0.78
CA TRP A 87 5.92 -11.73 -1.04
C TRP A 87 7.26 -12.39 -1.39
N PHE A 88 7.32 -13.72 -1.34
CA PHE A 88 8.53 -14.46 -1.74
C PHE A 88 8.27 -15.30 -3.00
N GLY A 89 9.23 -15.25 -3.93
CA GLY A 89 9.20 -16.01 -5.17
C GLY A 89 8.28 -15.42 -6.23
N ASP A 90 7.83 -16.27 -7.16
CA ASP A 90 6.94 -15.87 -8.25
C ASP A 90 5.92 -16.96 -8.60
N ARG A 91 5.03 -16.64 -9.54
CA ARG A 91 4.00 -17.54 -10.06
C ARG A 91 4.09 -17.69 -11.59
N ALA A 92 5.27 -17.49 -12.17
CA ALA A 92 5.49 -17.57 -13.61
C ALA A 92 5.13 -18.96 -14.16
N HIS A 93 5.46 -20.03 -13.42
CA HIS A 93 5.12 -21.39 -13.81
C HIS A 93 3.60 -21.60 -13.92
N GLU A 94 2.80 -21.02 -13.02
CA GLU A 94 1.34 -21.10 -13.09
C GLU A 94 0.79 -20.35 -14.30
N PHE A 95 1.43 -19.24 -14.66
CA PHE A 95 1.10 -18.51 -15.89
C PHE A 95 1.40 -19.34 -17.14
N GLU A 96 2.52 -20.06 -17.19
CA GLU A 96 2.84 -21.00 -18.26
C GLU A 96 1.80 -22.13 -18.36
N MET A 97 1.38 -22.72 -17.23
CA MET A 97 0.33 -23.73 -17.21
C MET A 97 -1.00 -23.19 -17.78
N ARG A 98 -1.38 -21.96 -17.42
CA ARG A 98 -2.59 -21.31 -17.99
C ARG A 98 -2.47 -21.14 -19.50
N LEU A 99 -1.31 -20.71 -19.99
CA LEU A 99 -1.06 -20.58 -21.43
C LEU A 99 -1.13 -21.92 -22.16
N ALA A 100 -0.74 -23.02 -21.50
CA ALA A 100 -0.86 -24.37 -22.01
C ALA A 100 -2.29 -24.94 -21.96
N GLY A 101 -3.26 -24.18 -21.44
CA GLY A 101 -4.68 -24.57 -21.37
C GLY A 101 -5.08 -25.27 -20.08
N ALA A 102 -4.24 -25.28 -19.04
CA ALA A 102 -4.61 -25.84 -17.74
C ALA A 102 -5.76 -25.05 -17.10
N SER A 103 -6.75 -25.76 -16.59
CA SER A 103 -7.85 -25.20 -15.81
C SER A 103 -7.35 -24.67 -14.45
N TYR A 104 -8.13 -23.77 -13.85
CA TYR A 104 -7.87 -23.28 -12.50
C TYR A 104 -7.70 -24.41 -11.48
N MET A 105 -8.52 -25.47 -11.60
CA MET A 105 -8.48 -26.63 -10.71
C MET A 105 -7.21 -27.46 -10.88
N GLU A 106 -6.71 -27.64 -12.11
CA GLU A 106 -5.44 -28.34 -12.36
C GLU A 106 -4.25 -27.56 -11.79
N ILE A 107 -4.26 -26.24 -11.90
CA ILE A 107 -3.22 -25.37 -11.32
C ILE A 107 -3.24 -25.46 -9.79
N MET A 108 -4.42 -25.40 -9.18
CA MET A 108 -4.57 -25.59 -7.73
C MET A 108 -4.11 -26.98 -7.29
N ALA A 109 -4.45 -28.03 -8.03
CA ALA A 109 -4.02 -29.40 -7.76
C ALA A 109 -2.50 -29.59 -7.88
N ALA A 110 -1.84 -28.83 -8.76
CA ALA A 110 -0.39 -28.75 -8.86
C ALA A 110 0.24 -27.90 -7.73
N GLY A 111 -0.56 -27.43 -6.78
CA GLY A 111 -0.12 -26.60 -5.66
C GLY A 111 -0.02 -25.12 -5.98
N GLY A 112 -0.48 -24.65 -7.14
CA GLY A 112 -0.52 -23.24 -7.51
C GLY A 112 -1.52 -22.41 -6.69
N GLY A 113 -1.87 -21.23 -7.20
CA GLY A 113 -2.79 -20.34 -6.51
C GLY A 113 -2.10 -19.48 -5.44
N ILE A 114 -2.91 -18.72 -4.70
CA ILE A 114 -2.43 -17.95 -3.54
C ILE A 114 -1.71 -18.84 -2.51
N MET A 115 -2.15 -20.09 -2.34
CA MET A 115 -1.52 -21.04 -1.41
C MET A 115 -0.06 -21.34 -1.76
N ASN A 116 0.35 -21.20 -3.04
CA ASN A 116 1.75 -21.31 -3.42
C ASN A 116 2.59 -20.18 -2.81
N THR A 117 2.13 -18.93 -2.97
CA THR A 117 2.77 -17.77 -2.36
C THR A 117 2.77 -17.87 -0.84
N VAL A 118 1.68 -18.37 -0.23
CA VAL A 118 1.60 -18.56 1.22
C VAL A 118 2.67 -19.53 1.73
N ARG A 119 2.83 -20.69 1.09
CA ARG A 119 3.87 -21.66 1.48
C ARG A 119 5.28 -21.06 1.35
N GLN A 120 5.54 -20.34 0.27
CA GLN A 120 6.81 -19.68 0.04
C GLN A 120 7.10 -18.59 1.10
N ALA A 121 6.11 -17.74 1.40
CA ALA A 121 6.25 -16.69 2.42
C ALA A 121 6.38 -17.25 3.84
N ARG A 122 5.68 -18.34 4.18
CA ARG A 122 5.85 -19.04 5.47
C ARG A 122 7.28 -19.55 5.67
N GLN A 123 7.89 -20.09 4.61
CA GLN A 123 9.25 -20.65 4.64
C GLN A 123 10.37 -19.60 4.59
N ALA A 124 10.14 -18.45 3.96
CA ALA A 124 11.12 -17.40 3.81
C ALA A 124 11.49 -16.74 5.15
N SER A 125 12.75 -16.37 5.33
CA SER A 125 13.18 -15.49 6.41
C SER A 125 12.84 -14.02 6.11
N ILE A 126 12.96 -13.14 7.11
CA ILE A 126 12.83 -11.69 6.88
C ILE A 126 13.88 -11.21 5.87
N ASP A 127 15.12 -11.68 5.97
CA ASP A 127 16.20 -11.31 5.06
C ASP A 127 15.90 -11.75 3.62
N ASP A 128 15.34 -12.96 3.44
CA ASP A 128 14.92 -13.44 2.12
C ASP A 128 13.80 -12.56 1.54
N LEU A 129 12.80 -12.19 2.36
CA LEU A 129 11.72 -11.29 1.96
C LEU A 129 12.27 -9.91 1.59
N VAL A 130 13.20 -9.36 2.35
CA VAL A 130 13.83 -8.07 2.05
C VAL A 130 14.60 -8.14 0.74
N ALA A 131 15.46 -9.15 0.57
CA ALA A 131 16.29 -9.32 -0.62
C ALA A 131 15.46 -9.50 -1.89
N ASP A 132 14.35 -10.26 -1.83
CA ASP A 132 13.48 -10.52 -2.98
C ASP A 132 12.62 -9.30 -3.36
N ASN A 133 12.25 -8.45 -2.40
CA ASN A 133 11.36 -7.31 -2.63
C ASN A 133 12.08 -5.97 -2.87
N LEU A 134 13.33 -5.80 -2.42
CA LEU A 134 14.08 -4.56 -2.62
C LEU A 134 14.21 -4.16 -4.11
N PRO A 135 14.53 -5.07 -5.05
CA PRO A 135 14.56 -4.74 -6.48
C PRO A 135 13.19 -4.29 -7.03
N ARG A 136 12.09 -4.73 -6.42
CA ARG A 136 10.72 -4.35 -6.82
C ARG A 136 10.43 -2.92 -6.40
N LEU A 137 10.75 -2.56 -5.15
CA LEU A 137 10.65 -1.17 -4.66
C LEU A 137 11.55 -0.21 -5.46
N GLN A 138 12.77 -0.62 -5.79
CA GLN A 138 13.67 0.18 -6.62
C GLN A 138 13.08 0.43 -8.02
N ARG A 139 12.40 -0.56 -8.59
CA ARG A 139 11.69 -0.40 -9.86
C ARG A 139 10.51 0.56 -9.73
N MET A 140 9.71 0.45 -8.67
CA MET A 140 8.61 1.39 -8.39
C MET A 140 9.13 2.83 -8.29
N LEU A 141 10.22 3.05 -7.55
CA LEU A 141 10.87 4.35 -7.41
C LEU A 141 11.39 4.88 -8.76
N ALA A 142 12.01 4.03 -9.58
CA ALA A 142 12.48 4.42 -10.91
C ALA A 142 11.33 4.84 -11.85
N HIS A 143 10.10 4.39 -11.57
CA HIS A 143 8.86 4.81 -12.25
C HIS A 143 8.13 5.97 -11.56
N GLY A 144 8.70 6.53 -10.49
CA GLY A 144 8.21 7.74 -9.82
C GLY A 144 7.44 7.52 -8.52
N THR A 145 7.22 6.27 -8.09
CA THR A 145 6.55 5.99 -6.81
C THR A 145 7.46 6.35 -5.63
N THR A 146 7.04 7.33 -4.83
CA THR A 146 7.76 7.74 -3.61
C THR A 146 7.10 7.25 -2.34
N SER A 147 5.81 6.88 -2.41
CA SER A 147 5.08 6.30 -1.28
C SER A 147 4.22 5.13 -1.79
N THR A 148 4.21 4.03 -1.06
CA THR A 148 3.41 2.86 -1.37
C THR A 148 2.71 2.34 -0.14
N GLU A 149 1.48 1.87 -0.32
CA GLU A 149 0.85 0.97 0.64
C GLU A 149 1.32 -0.47 0.39
N ALA A 150 1.43 -1.25 1.45
CA ALA A 150 1.98 -2.60 1.44
C ALA A 150 1.17 -3.52 2.35
N LYS A 151 0.64 -4.61 1.80
CA LYS A 151 -0.26 -5.53 2.50
C LYS A 151 0.43 -6.83 2.86
N THR A 152 0.09 -7.37 4.02
CA THR A 152 0.44 -8.75 4.39
C THR A 152 -0.47 -9.75 3.63
N GLY A 153 -0.99 -10.80 4.26
CA GLY A 153 -1.97 -11.69 3.65
C GLY A 153 -1.41 -12.83 2.82
N TYR A 154 -0.10 -13.02 2.85
CA TYR A 154 0.54 -14.27 2.40
C TYR A 154 1.06 -15.12 3.56
N GLY A 155 0.71 -14.80 4.81
CA GLY A 155 0.99 -15.64 5.96
C GLY A 155 -0.18 -16.56 6.29
N LEU A 156 -1.37 -15.99 6.45
CA LEU A 156 -2.60 -16.68 6.88
C LEU A 156 -2.43 -17.46 8.20
N ASP A 157 -1.43 -17.08 9.00
CA ASP A 157 -1.18 -17.50 10.36
C ASP A 157 -0.53 -16.34 11.10
N THR A 158 -0.71 -16.27 12.42
CA THR A 158 -0.29 -15.14 13.24
C THR A 158 1.21 -14.86 13.12
N ALA A 159 2.04 -15.89 13.20
CA ALA A 159 3.49 -15.74 13.19
C ALA A 159 4.00 -15.16 11.86
N THR A 160 3.47 -15.64 10.74
CA THR A 160 3.89 -15.23 9.41
C THR A 160 3.33 -13.86 9.05
N GLU A 161 2.10 -13.54 9.44
CA GLU A 161 1.52 -12.21 9.23
C GLU A 161 2.33 -11.12 9.96
N ILE A 162 2.74 -11.37 11.22
CA ILE A 162 3.65 -10.45 11.94
C ILE A 162 5.03 -10.39 11.28
N LYS A 163 5.60 -11.52 10.85
CA LYS A 163 6.87 -11.55 10.10
C LYS A 163 6.83 -10.70 8.83
N LEU A 164 5.69 -10.66 8.13
CA LEU A 164 5.51 -9.82 6.93
C LEU A 164 5.50 -8.32 7.30
N LEU A 165 4.90 -7.94 8.44
CA LEU A 165 4.98 -6.57 8.95
C LEU A 165 6.43 -6.18 9.31
N ASP A 166 7.17 -7.09 9.96
CA ASP A 166 8.59 -6.85 10.29
C ASP A 166 9.45 -6.71 9.03
N ALA A 167 9.17 -7.50 7.99
CA ALA A 167 9.82 -7.36 6.69
C ALA A 167 9.51 -6.01 6.01
N MET A 168 8.30 -5.47 6.17
CA MET A 168 7.99 -4.11 5.69
C MET A 168 8.81 -3.04 6.41
N LEU A 169 9.01 -3.15 7.73
CA LEU A 169 9.87 -2.23 8.48
C LEU A 169 11.32 -2.32 8.03
N ALA A 170 11.83 -3.54 7.86
CA ALA A 170 13.18 -3.76 7.37
C ALA A 170 13.38 -3.19 5.96
N LEU A 171 12.42 -3.38 5.05
CA LEU A 171 12.41 -2.77 3.73
C LEU A 171 12.36 -1.24 3.80
N HIS A 172 11.50 -0.67 4.64
CA HIS A 172 11.41 0.79 4.79
C HIS A 172 12.73 1.41 5.26
N ALA A 173 13.49 0.73 6.13
CA ALA A 173 14.74 1.25 6.69
C ALA A 173 15.92 1.33 5.70
N VAL A 174 15.87 0.61 4.56
CA VAL A 174 17.02 0.44 3.66
C VAL A 174 16.86 1.12 2.29
N GLN A 175 15.74 1.80 2.04
CA GLN A 175 15.44 2.46 0.77
C GLN A 175 14.48 3.65 0.98
N PRO A 176 14.31 4.58 0.00
CA PRO A 176 13.65 5.86 0.24
C PRO A 176 12.12 5.88 0.02
N VAL A 177 11.52 4.84 -0.56
CA VAL A 177 10.05 4.75 -0.73
C VAL A 177 9.40 4.59 0.64
N GLU A 178 8.46 5.48 0.96
CA GLU A 178 7.66 5.39 2.18
C GLU A 178 6.71 4.19 2.08
N ILE A 179 6.65 3.38 3.12
CA ILE A 179 5.79 2.19 3.16
C ILE A 179 4.71 2.41 4.22
N THR A 180 3.44 2.38 3.79
CA THR A 180 2.28 2.37 4.69
C THR A 180 1.80 0.93 4.88
N PRO A 181 1.98 0.31 6.05
CA PRO A 181 1.63 -1.09 6.26
C PRO A 181 0.12 -1.30 6.47
N THR A 182 -0.38 -2.35 5.84
CA THR A 182 -1.76 -2.84 5.95
C THR A 182 -1.76 -4.31 6.33
N PHE A 183 -2.45 -4.63 7.42
CA PHE A 183 -2.61 -5.97 7.94
C PHE A 183 -3.80 -6.65 7.27
N LEU A 184 -3.53 -7.68 6.47
CA LEU A 184 -4.50 -8.43 5.65
C LEU A 184 -4.51 -9.93 6.00
N PRO A 185 -4.68 -10.34 7.27
CA PRO A 185 -4.72 -11.76 7.63
C PRO A 185 -5.91 -12.48 6.97
N ALA A 186 -6.97 -11.76 6.62
CA ALA A 186 -8.15 -12.28 5.94
C ALA A 186 -8.08 -12.12 4.42
N HIS A 187 -6.96 -12.53 3.81
CA HIS A 187 -6.78 -12.54 2.35
C HIS A 187 -7.41 -13.77 1.68
N ALA A 188 -7.31 -14.91 2.34
CA ALA A 188 -7.91 -16.18 1.91
C ALA A 188 -8.11 -17.09 3.13
N VAL A 189 -8.88 -18.17 2.95
CA VAL A 189 -8.96 -19.24 3.93
C VAL A 189 -7.82 -20.23 3.67
N PRO A 190 -6.88 -20.42 4.62
CA PRO A 190 -5.77 -21.35 4.42
C PRO A 190 -6.26 -22.81 4.39
N ALA A 191 -5.47 -23.68 3.76
CA ALA A 191 -5.86 -25.07 3.48
C ALA A 191 -6.27 -25.86 4.73
N GLU A 192 -5.59 -25.62 5.85
CA GLU A 192 -5.90 -26.21 7.15
C GLU A 192 -7.29 -25.83 7.69
N TYR A 193 -7.91 -24.76 7.20
CA TYR A 193 -9.27 -24.30 7.57
C TYR A 193 -10.31 -24.51 6.45
N GLN A 194 -10.01 -25.31 5.44
CA GLN A 194 -10.97 -25.60 4.37
C GLN A 194 -12.28 -26.20 4.94
N GLY A 195 -13.43 -25.62 4.56
CA GLY A 195 -14.74 -25.99 5.09
C GLY A 195 -15.03 -25.49 6.51
N ARG A 196 -14.09 -24.76 7.12
CA ARG A 196 -14.14 -24.24 8.50
C ARG A 196 -13.86 -22.74 8.54
N THR A 197 -14.34 -21.99 7.55
CA THR A 197 -14.11 -20.54 7.41
C THR A 197 -14.43 -19.77 8.69
N ASN A 198 -15.51 -20.11 9.40
CA ASN A 198 -15.85 -19.43 10.65
C ASN A 198 -14.80 -19.64 11.75
N GLU A 199 -14.17 -20.82 11.84
CA GLU A 199 -13.07 -21.06 12.78
C GLU A 199 -11.84 -20.22 12.41
N TYR A 200 -11.60 -19.98 11.11
CA TYR A 200 -10.53 -19.08 10.66
C TYR A 200 -10.84 -17.62 10.97
N VAL A 201 -12.09 -17.18 10.77
CA VAL A 201 -12.55 -15.84 11.18
C VAL A 201 -12.36 -15.65 12.69
N ASP A 202 -12.67 -16.67 13.50
CA ASP A 202 -12.44 -16.62 14.94
C ASP A 202 -10.94 -16.57 15.28
N LEU A 203 -10.06 -17.23 14.52
CA LEU A 203 -8.60 -17.09 14.67
C LEU A 203 -8.15 -15.65 14.34
N VAL A 204 -8.64 -15.06 13.24
CA VAL A 204 -8.32 -13.68 12.87
C VAL A 204 -8.74 -12.71 13.98
N ILE A 205 -9.96 -12.87 14.50
CA ILE A 205 -10.53 -12.01 15.55
C ILE A 205 -9.81 -12.15 16.89
N ASN A 206 -9.56 -13.38 17.33
CA ASN A 206 -9.12 -13.66 18.69
C ASN A 206 -7.60 -13.72 18.84
N ASP A 207 -6.85 -13.86 17.74
CA ASP A 207 -5.38 -14.01 17.77
C ASP A 207 -4.68 -12.98 16.88
N MET A 208 -4.96 -12.97 15.57
CA MET A 208 -4.19 -12.14 14.63
C MET A 208 -4.41 -10.64 14.82
N LEU A 209 -5.67 -10.21 14.97
CA LEU A 209 -6.00 -8.80 15.20
C LEU A 209 -5.39 -8.26 16.51
N PRO A 210 -5.49 -8.97 17.66
CA PRO A 210 -4.73 -8.60 18.86
C PRO A 210 -3.22 -8.53 18.64
N ALA A 211 -2.62 -9.50 17.97
CA ALA A 211 -1.18 -9.52 17.71
C ALA A 211 -0.72 -8.32 16.87
N GLY A 212 -1.46 -7.97 15.81
CA GLY A 212 -1.14 -6.76 15.03
C GLY A 212 -1.36 -5.46 15.82
N ALA A 213 -2.28 -5.43 16.79
CA ALA A 213 -2.49 -4.26 17.65
C ALA A 213 -1.36 -4.10 18.67
N GLU A 214 -0.84 -5.22 19.18
CA GLU A 214 0.38 -5.22 19.98
C GLU A 214 1.56 -4.70 19.15
N TRP A 215 1.72 -5.18 17.91
CA TRP A 215 2.75 -4.71 16.98
C TRP A 215 2.64 -3.19 16.72
N MET A 216 1.43 -2.66 16.46
CA MET A 216 1.20 -1.20 16.33
C MET A 216 1.72 -0.42 17.53
N THR A 217 1.44 -0.94 18.74
CA THR A 217 1.85 -0.32 20.00
C THR A 217 3.37 -0.36 20.18
N GLN A 218 3.99 -1.50 19.89
CA GLN A 218 5.43 -1.69 20.01
C GLN A 218 6.20 -0.75 19.07
N HIS A 219 5.75 -0.63 17.81
CA HIS A 219 6.44 0.14 16.79
C HIS A 219 5.97 1.59 16.64
N HIS A 220 4.90 1.98 17.34
CA HIS A 220 4.27 3.31 17.22
C HIS A 220 3.85 3.64 15.79
N ILE A 221 3.32 2.63 15.07
CA ILE A 221 2.90 2.74 13.67
C ILE A 221 1.43 2.34 13.57
N GLN A 222 0.63 3.19 12.94
CA GLN A 222 -0.78 2.91 12.68
C GLN A 222 -0.93 1.94 11.51
N LEU A 223 -1.51 0.76 11.76
CA LEU A 223 -1.91 -0.18 10.71
C LEU A 223 -3.31 0.14 10.18
N PHE A 224 -3.50 -0.17 8.91
CA PHE A 224 -4.83 -0.49 8.37
C PHE A 224 -5.11 -1.98 8.56
N PHE A 225 -6.37 -2.34 8.78
CA PHE A 225 -6.88 -3.69 8.61
C PHE A 225 -7.60 -3.79 7.26
N ASP A 226 -7.32 -4.84 6.51
CA ASP A 226 -7.93 -5.15 5.22
C ASP A 226 -8.45 -6.59 5.24
N VAL A 227 -9.41 -6.88 4.36
CA VAL A 227 -10.10 -8.16 4.26
C VAL A 227 -10.62 -8.36 2.84
N PHE A 228 -10.52 -9.58 2.34
CA PHE A 228 -11.07 -9.95 1.03
C PHE A 228 -12.52 -10.41 1.13
N CYS A 229 -13.45 -9.48 0.98
CA CYS A 229 -14.90 -9.73 1.01
C CYS A 229 -15.38 -10.19 -0.37
N GLU A 230 -15.39 -11.51 -0.57
CA GLU A 230 -15.67 -12.14 -1.86
C GLU A 230 -16.34 -13.51 -1.71
N ALA A 231 -17.12 -13.90 -2.71
CA ALA A 231 -17.82 -15.16 -2.79
C ALA A 231 -16.81 -16.32 -2.73
N GLY A 232 -17.05 -17.26 -1.82
CA GLY A 232 -16.14 -18.38 -1.58
C GLY A 232 -14.90 -18.04 -0.75
N VAL A 233 -14.75 -16.80 -0.28
CA VAL A 233 -13.67 -16.37 0.63
C VAL A 233 -14.23 -15.93 1.98
N PHE A 234 -14.69 -14.68 2.11
CA PHE A 234 -15.38 -14.14 3.29
C PHE A 234 -16.65 -13.41 2.88
N ASP A 235 -17.77 -13.77 3.49
CA ASP A 235 -19.04 -13.08 3.24
C ASP A 235 -19.14 -11.74 4.00
N VAL A 236 -20.18 -10.95 3.71
CA VAL A 236 -20.40 -9.64 4.34
C VAL A 236 -20.55 -9.75 5.87
N PRO A 237 -21.31 -10.70 6.45
CA PRO A 237 -21.35 -10.92 7.89
C PRO A 237 -19.99 -11.22 8.55
N GLN A 238 -19.19 -12.10 7.96
CA GLN A 238 -17.85 -12.44 8.43
C GLN A 238 -16.91 -11.24 8.38
N THR A 239 -16.93 -10.55 7.23
CA THR A 239 -16.16 -9.32 6.98
C THR A 239 -16.49 -8.25 8.02
N ARG A 240 -17.78 -8.00 8.26
CA ARG A 240 -18.25 -7.04 9.27
C ARG A 240 -17.69 -7.36 10.66
N ARG A 241 -17.79 -8.61 11.12
CA ARG A 241 -17.29 -9.03 12.44
C ARG A 241 -15.80 -8.72 12.60
N MET A 242 -14.99 -9.00 11.58
CA MET A 242 -13.55 -8.71 11.62
C MET A 242 -13.26 -7.20 11.60
N MET A 243 -13.91 -6.44 10.72
CA MET A 243 -13.70 -4.99 10.63
C MET A 243 -14.15 -4.25 11.90
N GLU A 244 -15.31 -4.59 12.47
CA GLU A 244 -15.78 -4.01 13.73
C GLU A 244 -14.81 -4.31 14.87
N THR A 245 -14.27 -5.54 14.94
CA THR A 245 -13.21 -5.89 15.92
C THR A 245 -11.96 -5.05 15.70
N ALA A 246 -11.50 -4.92 14.46
CA ALA A 246 -10.31 -4.13 14.12
C ALA A 246 -10.48 -2.65 14.54
N VAL A 247 -11.66 -2.07 14.36
CA VAL A 247 -11.95 -0.70 14.86
C VAL A 247 -11.79 -0.61 16.37
N THR A 248 -12.29 -1.60 17.14
CA THR A 248 -12.14 -1.59 18.61
C THR A 248 -10.69 -1.69 19.07
N LEU A 249 -9.82 -2.26 18.24
CA LEU A 249 -8.38 -2.39 18.47
C LEU A 249 -7.56 -1.23 17.90
N GLY A 250 -8.23 -0.21 17.35
CA GLY A 250 -7.59 1.02 16.87
C GLY A 250 -7.05 0.95 15.45
N TYR A 251 -7.40 -0.06 14.65
CA TYR A 251 -7.04 -0.09 13.23
C TYR A 251 -7.85 0.93 12.42
N ARG A 252 -7.22 1.45 11.36
CA ARG A 252 -7.97 2.07 10.25
C ARG A 252 -8.44 0.97 9.30
N LEU A 253 -9.46 1.23 8.49
CA LEU A 253 -10.08 0.19 7.67
C LEU A 253 -9.81 0.38 6.17
N LYS A 254 -9.54 -0.75 5.51
CA LYS A 254 -9.52 -0.98 4.07
C LYS A 254 -10.32 -2.27 3.79
N ILE A 255 -10.67 -2.51 2.52
CA ILE A 255 -11.39 -3.71 2.11
C ILE A 255 -11.17 -3.95 0.62
N HIS A 256 -10.91 -5.20 0.24
CA HIS A 256 -11.12 -5.67 -1.13
C HIS A 256 -12.58 -6.08 -1.24
N ALA A 257 -13.36 -5.31 -1.99
CA ALA A 257 -14.80 -5.45 -2.06
C ALA A 257 -15.25 -5.53 -3.50
N ASP A 258 -16.21 -6.42 -3.75
CA ASP A 258 -16.95 -6.50 -5.00
C ASP A 258 -16.04 -6.64 -6.24
N GLU A 259 -14.93 -7.38 -6.11
CA GLU A 259 -13.93 -7.56 -7.18
C GLU A 259 -14.47 -8.43 -8.31
N PHE A 260 -15.09 -9.56 -7.95
CA PHE A 260 -15.72 -10.49 -8.89
C PHE A 260 -17.24 -10.49 -8.76
N GLU A 261 -17.77 -10.53 -7.53
CA GLU A 261 -19.22 -10.53 -7.28
C GLU A 261 -19.67 -9.35 -6.40
N GLY A 262 -20.79 -8.71 -6.77
CA GLY A 262 -21.37 -7.58 -6.02
C GLY A 262 -22.08 -8.01 -4.75
N LEU A 263 -21.33 -8.44 -3.73
CA LEU A 263 -21.85 -8.88 -2.44
C LEU A 263 -22.36 -7.75 -1.55
N GLY A 264 -21.94 -6.51 -1.83
CA GLY A 264 -22.22 -5.33 -1.02
C GLY A 264 -21.07 -4.96 -0.08
N GLY A 265 -19.85 -5.40 -0.39
CA GLY A 265 -18.65 -5.06 0.38
C GLY A 265 -18.38 -3.55 0.37
N THR A 266 -18.62 -2.87 -0.76
CA THR A 266 -18.46 -1.42 -0.87
C THR A 266 -19.40 -0.66 0.06
N LYS A 267 -20.64 -1.14 0.21
CA LYS A 267 -21.62 -0.55 1.13
C LYS A 267 -21.14 -0.68 2.58
N LEU A 268 -20.67 -1.88 2.96
CA LEU A 268 -20.06 -2.12 4.28
C LEU A 268 -18.86 -1.20 4.52
N ALA A 269 -17.99 -1.03 3.52
CA ALA A 269 -16.82 -0.15 3.58
C ALA A 269 -17.20 1.28 3.97
N VAL A 270 -18.21 1.84 3.28
CA VAL A 270 -18.71 3.20 3.52
C VAL A 270 -19.35 3.31 4.90
N GLU A 271 -20.16 2.32 5.30
CA GLU A 271 -20.82 2.28 6.62
C GLU A 271 -19.81 2.29 7.78
N LEU A 272 -18.69 1.59 7.63
CA LEU A 272 -17.66 1.48 8.67
C LEU A 272 -16.55 2.55 8.54
N GLY A 273 -16.63 3.45 7.56
CA GLY A 273 -15.64 4.52 7.38
C GLY A 273 -14.27 4.03 6.87
N ALA A 274 -14.25 2.93 6.11
CA ALA A 274 -13.05 2.48 5.41
C ALA A 274 -12.58 3.52 4.38
N VAL A 275 -11.27 3.53 4.12
CA VAL A 275 -10.65 4.43 3.14
C VAL A 275 -10.05 3.63 1.99
N SER A 276 -10.03 4.22 0.80
CA SER A 276 -9.33 3.69 -0.38
C SER A 276 -8.05 4.47 -0.58
#